data_AF-A0A950M7C0-F1
#
_entry.id   AF-A0A950M7C0-F1
#
_cell.length_a   1.000
_cell.length_b   1.000
_cell.length_c   1.000
_cell.angle_alpha   90.00
_cell.angle_beta   90.00
_cell.angle_gamma   90.00
#
_symmetry.space_group_name_H-M   'P 1'
#
loop_
_entity.id
_entity.type
_entity.pdbx_description
1 polymer ?
#
loop_
_entity_poly.entity_id
_entity_poly.type
_entity_poly.pdbx_seq_one_letter_code
_entity_poly.pdbx_strand_id
1 'polypeptide(L)'
;AGSVPIQVIGDSAYASMVPSACSSTGTSENTVSTFGANGVIGLGPFAQDCGTTCTTSSSAGLYYVCGSSCQPGTIALAQQVTNPVTLFATDNNGSLLSFPAVPASGTTDLAGTLTFGIGTQSNNTLGSATVYTTNAYGYITTTYKGRTLSNSFLDSGSNGYFFTDSSITQCSSGSGFYCPTSPLSLTAINTGQNGSSGTVSFVVGNADTLFNTDSSSTAYSELAGTTADSQSFDWGLPFFFGRTVYTAIEGYTTSGGAGPYFAY
;
A
#
# COMPACT_ATOMS: atom_id res chain seq x y z
N ALA A 1 9.43 -11.83 -18.19
CA ALA A 1 10.42 -11.26 -17.25
C ALA A 1 11.42 -12.34 -16.86
N GLY A 2 12.71 -12.11 -17.08
CA GLY A 2 13.80 -12.91 -16.51
C GLY A 2 14.72 -11.96 -15.74
N SER A 3 15.29 -12.40 -14.62
CA SER A 3 16.24 -11.62 -13.80
C SER A 3 15.68 -10.35 -13.16
N VAL A 4 14.50 -10.44 -12.51
CA VAL A 4 13.96 -9.35 -11.68
C VAL A 4 14.86 -9.16 -10.45
N PRO A 5 15.39 -7.95 -10.17
CA PRO A 5 16.07 -7.70 -8.90
C PRO A 5 15.06 -7.78 -7.75
N ILE A 6 15.37 -8.61 -6.76
CA ILE A 6 14.54 -8.82 -5.57
C ILE A 6 15.36 -8.62 -4.31
N GLN A 7 14.70 -8.24 -3.22
CA GLN A 7 15.27 -8.33 -1.87
C GLN A 7 15.06 -9.74 -1.33
N VAL A 8 16.14 -10.36 -0.85
CA VAL A 8 16.07 -11.61 -0.08
C VAL A 8 16.20 -11.26 1.39
N ILE A 9 15.19 -11.61 2.19
CA ILE A 9 15.16 -11.35 3.63
C ILE A 9 15.67 -12.61 4.35
N GLY A 10 16.50 -12.41 5.38
CA GLY A 10 17.05 -13.52 6.17
C GLY A 10 18.14 -14.34 5.48
N ASP A 11 18.84 -13.78 4.49
CA ASP A 11 19.98 -14.45 3.85
C ASP A 11 21.11 -14.71 4.87
N SER A 12 21.42 -15.99 5.09
CA SER A 12 22.39 -16.44 6.08
C SER A 12 23.82 -15.99 5.77
N ALA A 13 24.12 -15.63 4.52
CA ALA A 13 25.41 -15.05 4.14
C ALA A 13 25.71 -13.72 4.85
N TYR A 14 24.67 -12.98 5.26
CA TYR A 14 24.79 -11.66 5.89
C TYR A 14 24.38 -11.65 7.38
N ALA A 15 24.07 -12.81 7.97
CA ALA A 15 23.53 -12.90 9.34
C ALA A 15 24.42 -12.23 10.41
N SER A 16 25.74 -12.20 10.21
CA SER A 16 26.70 -11.56 11.12
C SER A 16 27.07 -10.12 10.74
N MET A 17 26.45 -9.54 9.71
CA MET A 17 26.84 -8.26 9.11
C MET A 17 25.74 -7.18 9.20
N VAL A 18 24.78 -7.35 10.12
CA VAL A 18 23.67 -6.41 10.31
C VAL A 18 24.22 -5.02 10.70
N PRO A 19 23.93 -3.95 9.91
CA PRO A 19 24.38 -2.60 10.21
C PRO A 19 23.86 -2.10 11.57
N SER A 20 24.70 -1.41 12.34
CA SER A 20 24.30 -0.83 13.63
C SER A 20 23.18 0.21 13.51
N ALA A 21 23.03 0.81 12.32
CA ALA A 21 21.97 1.77 12.02
C ALA A 21 20.56 1.17 12.08
N CYS A 22 20.43 -0.16 11.90
CA CYS A 22 19.13 -0.85 11.90
C CYS A 22 19.07 -2.06 12.85
N SER A 23 20.18 -2.45 13.50
CA SER A 23 20.25 -3.63 14.38
C SER A 23 19.35 -3.57 15.62
N SER A 24 18.82 -2.40 15.97
CA SER A 24 17.91 -2.19 17.11
C SER A 24 16.56 -1.59 16.72
N THR A 25 16.15 -1.76 15.45
CA THR A 25 14.90 -1.23 14.93
C THR A 25 13.88 -2.35 14.72
N GLY A 26 12.75 -2.28 15.42
CA GLY A 26 11.62 -3.19 15.21
C GLY A 26 11.90 -4.66 15.56
N THR A 27 10.97 -5.53 15.14
CA THR A 27 11.12 -6.98 15.26
C THR A 27 11.86 -7.53 14.05
N SER A 28 12.70 -8.55 14.25
CA SER A 28 13.42 -9.22 13.16
C SER A 28 12.47 -10.04 12.28
N GLU A 29 12.49 -9.79 10.97
CA GLU A 29 11.65 -10.48 9.97
C GLU A 29 12.38 -11.55 9.15
N ASN A 30 13.47 -12.11 9.69
CA ASN A 30 14.35 -13.05 8.97
C ASN A 30 13.76 -14.44 8.69
N THR A 31 12.56 -14.75 9.17
CA THR A 31 11.91 -16.05 8.95
C THR A 31 10.47 -15.87 8.50
N VAL A 32 9.92 -16.84 7.77
CA VAL A 32 8.49 -16.83 7.38
C VAL A 32 7.58 -16.71 8.61
N SER A 33 7.91 -17.36 9.73
CA SER A 33 7.08 -17.29 10.94
C SER A 33 7.05 -15.90 11.57
N THR A 34 8.16 -15.16 11.52
CA THR A 34 8.21 -13.79 12.06
C THR A 34 7.60 -12.82 11.07
N PHE A 35 7.94 -12.97 9.78
CA PHE A 35 7.47 -12.10 8.70
C PHE A 35 5.97 -12.24 8.40
N GLY A 36 5.39 -13.40 8.72
CA GLY A 36 3.97 -13.67 8.51
C GLY A 36 3.59 -13.96 7.05
N ALA A 37 4.56 -13.96 6.13
CA ALA A 37 4.37 -14.26 4.71
C ALA A 37 5.59 -14.96 4.10
N ASN A 38 5.45 -15.48 2.89
CA ASN A 38 6.58 -16.01 2.12
C ASN A 38 7.30 -14.93 1.29
N GLY A 39 6.71 -13.75 1.16
CA GLY A 39 7.21 -12.65 0.36
C GLY A 39 6.13 -11.59 0.14
N VAL A 40 6.55 -10.41 -0.30
CA VAL A 40 5.67 -9.30 -0.67
C VAL A 40 5.96 -8.94 -2.13
N ILE A 41 4.90 -8.84 -2.93
CA ILE A 41 5.00 -8.35 -4.30
C ILE A 41 4.49 -6.91 -4.30
N GLY A 42 5.43 -5.96 -4.24
CA GLY A 42 5.12 -4.53 -4.30
C GLY A 42 4.71 -4.11 -5.71
N LEU A 43 3.43 -3.80 -5.90
CA LEU A 43 2.86 -3.29 -7.16
C LEU A 43 2.45 -1.82 -7.03
N GLY A 44 3.29 -1.04 -6.36
CA GLY A 44 3.11 0.40 -6.18
C GLY A 44 3.30 1.18 -7.48
N PRO A 45 3.08 2.50 -7.44
CA PRO A 45 3.10 3.35 -8.63
C PRO A 45 4.51 3.64 -9.16
N PHE A 46 5.57 3.15 -8.50
CA PHE A 46 6.96 3.41 -8.88
C PHE A 46 7.60 2.20 -9.56
N ALA A 47 8.53 2.47 -10.49
CA ALA A 47 9.23 1.42 -11.22
C ALA A 47 10.34 0.78 -10.36
N GLN A 48 11.01 1.58 -9.53
CA GLN A 48 11.98 1.14 -8.53
C GLN A 48 11.56 1.62 -7.14
N ASP A 49 12.03 0.94 -6.10
CA ASP A 49 11.74 1.28 -4.71
C ASP A 49 12.37 2.61 -4.23
N CYS A 50 13.46 3.05 -4.85
CA CYS A 50 14.17 4.27 -4.47
C CYS A 50 14.43 5.26 -5.63
N GLY A 51 14.56 4.75 -6.85
CA GLY A 51 14.82 5.55 -8.04
C GLY A 51 16.17 6.26 -8.01
N THR A 52 16.22 7.44 -8.63
CA THR A 52 17.48 8.19 -8.87
C THR A 52 18.18 8.62 -7.58
N THR A 53 17.44 8.82 -6.48
CA THR A 53 18.01 9.21 -5.18
C THR A 53 19.08 8.22 -4.71
N CYS A 54 18.82 6.91 -4.84
CA CYS A 54 19.78 5.88 -4.44
C CYS A 54 20.97 5.73 -5.38
N THR A 55 20.96 6.36 -6.56
CA THR A 55 22.12 6.36 -7.46
C THR A 55 23.19 7.36 -7.03
N THR A 56 22.79 8.42 -6.32
CA THR A 56 23.66 9.55 -5.93
C THR A 56 23.82 9.75 -4.43
N SER A 57 22.92 9.20 -3.61
CA SER A 57 22.97 9.31 -2.15
C SER A 57 22.72 7.99 -1.44
N SER A 58 23.47 7.73 -0.37
CA SER A 58 23.27 6.63 0.56
C SER A 58 22.66 7.08 1.90
N SER A 59 22.36 8.37 2.06
CA SER A 59 21.93 8.97 3.34
C SER A 59 20.61 8.41 3.88
N ALA A 60 19.76 7.87 3.00
CA ALA A 60 18.51 7.25 3.38
C ALA A 60 18.69 5.86 4.01
N GLY A 61 19.87 5.24 3.88
CA GLY A 61 20.14 3.92 4.44
C GLY A 61 19.26 2.80 3.85
N LEU A 62 18.79 2.96 2.61
CA LEU A 62 17.91 1.99 1.93
C LEU A 62 18.69 0.79 1.37
N TYR A 63 19.89 1.04 0.83
CA TYR A 63 20.78 0.01 0.30
C TYR A 63 22.10 -0.03 1.07
N TYR A 64 22.60 -1.24 1.27
CA TYR A 64 23.89 -1.49 1.88
C TYR A 64 24.76 -2.30 0.93
N VAL A 65 26.03 -1.92 0.81
CA VAL A 65 27.03 -2.67 0.06
C VAL A 65 27.89 -3.43 1.06
N CYS A 66 27.96 -4.75 0.90
CA CYS A 66 28.59 -5.64 1.85
C CYS A 66 29.92 -6.19 1.32
N GLY A 67 30.97 -6.01 2.12
CA GLY A 67 32.27 -6.70 1.98
C GLY A 67 32.52 -7.56 3.22
N SER A 68 33.49 -7.17 4.05
CA SER A 68 33.66 -7.72 5.41
C SER A 68 32.64 -7.16 6.43
N SER A 69 31.99 -6.03 6.09
CA SER A 69 30.86 -5.44 6.80
C SER A 69 29.95 -4.76 5.78
N CYS A 70 28.69 -4.50 6.15
CA CYS A 70 27.72 -3.80 5.31
C CYS A 70 27.65 -2.31 5.68
N GLN A 71 27.80 -1.43 4.70
CA GLN A 71 27.73 0.03 4.89
C GLN A 71 26.70 0.65 3.93
N PRO A 72 26.03 1.76 4.31
CA PRO A 72 25.11 2.44 3.39
C PRO A 72 25.81 2.80 2.09
N GLY A 73 25.22 2.43 0.96
CA GLY A 73 25.81 2.62 -0.35
C GLY A 73 24.81 3.09 -1.39
N THR A 74 25.34 3.61 -2.50
CA THR A 74 24.53 3.90 -3.69
C THR A 74 24.43 2.64 -4.56
N ILE A 75 23.34 2.54 -5.32
CA ILE A 75 23.10 1.40 -6.20
C ILE A 75 22.49 1.88 -7.53
N ALA A 76 22.89 1.25 -8.64
CA ALA A 76 22.36 1.55 -9.96
C ALA A 76 20.87 1.17 -10.06
N LEU A 77 20.10 1.91 -10.86
CA LEU A 77 18.65 1.66 -11.04
C LEU A 77 18.35 0.20 -11.40
N ALA A 78 19.14 -0.41 -12.29
CA ALA A 78 18.95 -1.79 -12.74
C ALA A 78 19.23 -2.86 -11.66
N GLN A 79 19.66 -2.47 -10.47
CA GLN A 79 19.93 -3.36 -9.34
C GLN A 79 19.01 -3.05 -8.14
N GLN A 80 18.14 -2.05 -8.26
CA GLN A 80 17.14 -1.74 -7.24
C GLN A 80 15.96 -2.70 -7.32
N VAL A 81 15.30 -2.98 -6.19
CA VAL A 81 14.05 -3.73 -6.15
C VAL A 81 13.07 -3.07 -7.12
N THR A 82 12.60 -3.88 -8.07
CA THR A 82 11.87 -3.37 -9.24
C THR A 82 10.42 -3.84 -9.18
N ASN A 83 9.48 -2.95 -9.51
CA ASN A 83 8.10 -3.36 -9.77
C ASN A 83 8.11 -4.32 -10.98
N PRO A 84 7.79 -5.62 -10.78
CA PRO A 84 8.03 -6.64 -11.81
C PRO A 84 7.19 -6.44 -13.08
N VAL A 85 6.09 -5.70 -12.98
CA VAL A 85 5.19 -5.39 -14.11
C VAL A 85 5.92 -4.59 -15.19
N THR A 86 6.85 -3.72 -14.80
CA THR A 86 7.66 -2.92 -15.74
C THR A 86 8.54 -3.79 -16.65
N LEU A 87 8.79 -5.04 -16.29
CA LEU A 87 9.64 -5.98 -17.03
C LEU A 87 8.85 -6.90 -17.96
N PHE A 88 7.54 -6.69 -18.10
CA PHE A 88 6.73 -7.39 -19.07
C PHE A 88 6.89 -6.78 -20.47
N ALA A 89 6.75 -7.62 -21.50
CA ALA A 89 6.85 -7.18 -22.89
C ALA A 89 5.60 -6.39 -23.35
N THR A 90 4.45 -6.77 -22.81
CA THR A 90 3.15 -6.07 -22.93
C THR A 90 2.54 -5.93 -21.54
N ASP A 91 1.47 -5.14 -21.40
CA ASP A 91 0.73 -5.05 -20.14
C ASP A 91 1.60 -4.55 -18.96
N ASN A 92 2.56 -3.68 -19.27
CA ASN A 92 3.64 -3.23 -18.39
C ASN A 92 3.47 -1.79 -17.85
N ASN A 93 2.32 -1.17 -18.12
CA ASN A 93 2.04 0.22 -17.76
C ASN A 93 1.30 0.40 -16.43
N GLY A 94 0.98 -0.70 -15.74
CA GLY A 94 0.27 -0.67 -14.46
C GLY A 94 -0.40 -1.99 -14.12
N SER A 95 -1.20 -1.96 -13.06
CA SER A 95 -2.00 -3.10 -12.63
C SER A 95 -3.33 -2.64 -12.06
N LEU A 96 -4.27 -3.56 -11.94
CA LEU A 96 -5.53 -3.32 -11.26
C LEU A 96 -5.89 -4.49 -10.33
N LEU A 97 -6.35 -4.14 -9.13
CA LEU A 97 -6.88 -5.05 -8.13
C LEU A 97 -8.38 -4.93 -8.12
N SER A 98 -9.09 -6.05 -8.21
CA SER A 98 -10.55 -6.09 -8.14
C SER A 98 -11.01 -7.13 -7.14
N PHE A 99 -11.75 -6.69 -6.12
CA PHE A 99 -12.34 -7.59 -5.12
C PHE A 99 -13.86 -7.43 -5.10
N PRO A 100 -14.61 -8.50 -4.80
CA PRO A 100 -16.03 -8.36 -4.49
C PRO A 100 -16.23 -7.57 -3.19
N ALA A 101 -17.45 -7.10 -2.96
CA ALA A 101 -17.78 -6.42 -1.71
C ALA A 101 -17.75 -7.40 -0.53
N VAL A 102 -17.28 -6.92 0.61
CA VAL A 102 -17.27 -7.66 1.89
C VAL A 102 -18.40 -7.11 2.76
N PRO A 103 -19.26 -7.97 3.34
CA PRO A 103 -20.33 -7.51 4.24
C PRO A 103 -19.76 -7.03 5.58
N ALA A 104 -20.54 -6.26 6.33
CA ALA A 104 -20.18 -5.74 7.65
C ALA A 104 -19.71 -6.82 8.65
N SER A 105 -20.26 -8.04 8.54
CA SER A 105 -19.88 -9.19 9.37
C SER A 105 -18.50 -9.78 9.04
N GLY A 106 -17.83 -9.30 7.98
CA GLY A 106 -16.63 -9.91 7.43
C GLY A 106 -16.92 -11.13 6.55
N THR A 107 -15.87 -11.69 5.96
CA THR A 107 -15.89 -12.97 5.24
C THR A 107 -14.65 -13.79 5.53
N THR A 108 -14.77 -15.11 5.45
CA THR A 108 -13.71 -16.09 5.70
C THR A 108 -12.88 -16.38 4.45
N ASP A 109 -13.49 -16.23 3.27
CA ASP A 109 -12.85 -16.39 1.96
C ASP A 109 -13.24 -15.22 1.06
N LEU A 110 -12.25 -14.68 0.35
CA LEU A 110 -12.41 -13.57 -0.58
C LEU A 110 -11.46 -13.77 -1.75
N ALA A 111 -12.03 -14.13 -2.90
CA ALA A 111 -11.29 -14.20 -4.15
C ALA A 111 -11.43 -12.90 -4.94
N GLY A 112 -10.30 -12.30 -5.29
CA GLY A 112 -10.21 -11.15 -6.20
C GLY A 112 -9.34 -11.47 -7.42
N THR A 113 -9.12 -10.44 -8.25
CA THR A 113 -8.24 -10.54 -9.42
C THR A 113 -7.17 -9.47 -9.39
N LEU A 114 -5.95 -9.87 -9.73
CA LEU A 114 -4.88 -8.97 -10.16
C LEU A 114 -4.76 -9.05 -11.68
N THR A 115 -5.00 -7.94 -12.37
CA THR A 115 -4.79 -7.85 -13.83
C THR A 115 -3.64 -6.90 -14.11
N PHE A 116 -2.77 -7.28 -15.04
CA PHE A 116 -1.66 -6.46 -15.49
C PHE A 116 -2.05 -5.65 -16.74
N GLY A 117 -1.48 -4.47 -16.85
CA GLY A 117 -1.80 -3.51 -17.89
C GLY A 117 -3.05 -2.68 -17.60
N ILE A 118 -3.05 -1.44 -18.08
CA ILE A 118 -4.19 -0.52 -18.04
C ILE A 118 -4.48 -0.05 -19.46
N GLY A 119 -5.67 -0.39 -19.97
CA GLY A 119 -6.10 -0.07 -21.33
C GLY A 119 -5.28 -0.77 -22.43
N THR A 120 -4.53 -1.80 -22.09
CA THR A 120 -3.74 -2.61 -23.03
C THR A 120 -4.57 -3.75 -23.64
N GLN A 121 -5.67 -4.11 -22.99
CA GLN A 121 -6.62 -5.15 -23.40
C GLN A 121 -8.06 -4.65 -23.19
N SER A 122 -9.04 -5.35 -23.78
CA SER A 122 -10.45 -4.93 -23.68
C SER A 122 -11.04 -5.04 -22.27
N ASN A 123 -10.47 -5.86 -21.39
CA ASN A 123 -10.95 -6.11 -20.03
C ASN A 123 -10.23 -5.30 -18.94
N ASN A 124 -9.29 -4.42 -19.30
CA ASN A 124 -8.51 -3.62 -18.34
C ASN A 124 -8.54 -2.11 -18.65
N THR A 125 -9.56 -1.65 -19.39
CA THR A 125 -9.78 -0.23 -19.68
C THR A 125 -10.24 0.54 -18.44
N LEU A 126 -9.86 1.81 -18.29
CA LEU A 126 -10.29 2.66 -17.16
C LEU A 126 -11.81 2.87 -17.07
N GLY A 127 -12.54 2.80 -18.19
CA GLY A 127 -13.98 3.05 -18.20
C GLY A 127 -14.33 4.42 -17.62
N SER A 128 -15.14 4.44 -16.56
CA SER A 128 -15.57 5.65 -15.85
C SER A 128 -14.75 5.95 -14.58
N ALA A 129 -13.65 5.23 -14.35
CA ALA A 129 -12.79 5.45 -13.18
C ALA A 129 -12.24 6.88 -13.17
N THR A 130 -12.23 7.52 -12.01
CA THR A 130 -11.65 8.84 -11.83
C THR A 130 -10.15 8.70 -11.60
N VAL A 131 -9.35 9.47 -12.33
CA VAL A 131 -7.87 9.45 -12.20
C VAL A 131 -7.42 10.47 -11.15
N TYR A 132 -6.65 10.00 -10.17
CA TYR A 132 -6.03 10.79 -9.11
C TYR A 132 -4.51 10.69 -9.24
N THR A 133 -3.87 11.70 -9.84
CA THR A 133 -2.41 11.75 -9.95
C THR A 133 -1.76 11.96 -8.60
N THR A 134 -0.62 11.31 -8.36
CA THR A 134 0.10 11.43 -7.08
C THR A 134 1.13 12.54 -7.12
N ASN A 135 1.64 12.95 -5.95
CA ASN A 135 2.88 13.71 -5.87
C ASN A 135 4.10 12.80 -6.12
N ALA A 136 5.30 13.37 -6.01
CA ALA A 136 6.57 12.65 -6.21
C ALA A 136 6.84 11.51 -5.21
N TYR A 137 6.06 11.41 -4.14
CA TYR A 137 6.16 10.36 -3.11
C TYR A 137 5.02 9.34 -3.20
N GLY A 138 4.15 9.44 -4.21
CA GLY A 138 3.05 8.49 -4.40
C GLY A 138 1.80 8.86 -3.61
N TYR A 139 1.75 10.04 -3.01
CA TYR A 139 0.61 10.48 -2.20
C TYR A 139 -0.45 11.24 -3.01
N ILE A 140 -1.70 10.98 -2.66
CA ILE A 140 -2.86 11.84 -2.91
C ILE A 140 -3.17 12.66 -1.65
N THR A 141 -4.09 13.60 -1.76
CA THR A 141 -4.62 14.31 -0.58
C THR A 141 -5.98 13.77 -0.20
N THR A 142 -6.18 13.47 1.08
CA THR A 142 -7.52 13.16 1.64
C THR A 142 -7.98 14.32 2.52
N THR A 143 -9.21 14.79 2.34
CA THR A 143 -9.86 15.70 3.28
C THR A 143 -10.87 14.93 4.13
N TYR A 144 -10.65 14.88 5.43
CA TYR A 144 -11.51 14.19 6.39
C TYR A 144 -11.90 15.14 7.53
N LYS A 145 -13.21 15.32 7.75
CA LYS A 145 -13.77 16.27 8.74
C LYS A 145 -13.12 17.67 8.69
N GLY A 146 -12.88 18.18 7.48
CA GLY A 146 -12.26 19.48 7.23
C GLY A 146 -10.74 19.54 7.40
N ARG A 147 -10.09 18.43 7.83
CA ARG A 147 -8.63 18.33 7.90
C ARG A 147 -8.07 17.86 6.56
N THR A 148 -7.02 18.54 6.09
CA THR A 148 -6.28 18.15 4.88
C THR A 148 -5.13 17.24 5.27
N LEU A 149 -5.10 16.04 4.69
CA LEU A 149 -4.12 14.98 4.94
C LEU A 149 -3.33 14.75 3.65
N SER A 150 -2.24 15.50 3.47
CA SER A 150 -1.47 15.56 2.21
C SER A 150 -0.63 14.33 1.92
N ASN A 151 -0.43 13.46 2.91
CA ASN A 151 0.38 12.24 2.81
C ASN A 151 -0.54 11.01 2.71
N SER A 152 -1.69 11.13 2.03
CA SER A 152 -2.64 10.03 1.95
C SER A 152 -2.32 9.11 0.78
N PHE A 153 -2.65 7.84 0.90
CA PHE A 153 -2.32 6.82 -0.10
C PHE A 153 -3.31 5.66 -0.07
N LEU A 154 -3.24 4.81 -1.08
CA LEU A 154 -4.00 3.56 -1.17
C LEU A 154 -3.01 2.41 -0.99
N ASP A 155 -3.26 1.56 0.00
CA ASP A 155 -2.37 0.44 0.35
C ASP A 155 -3.18 -0.84 0.58
N SER A 156 -3.16 -1.75 -0.39
CA SER A 156 -3.82 -3.05 -0.23
C SER A 156 -3.14 -3.96 0.81
N GLY A 157 -1.95 -3.61 1.29
CA GLY A 157 -1.23 -4.33 2.35
C GLY A 157 -1.69 -3.99 3.76
N SER A 158 -2.27 -2.81 3.97
CA SER A 158 -2.86 -2.41 5.24
C SER A 158 -4.19 -3.11 5.46
N ASN A 159 -4.39 -3.78 6.60
CA ASN A 159 -5.60 -4.57 6.87
C ASN A 159 -6.84 -3.74 7.22
N GLY A 160 -6.69 -2.43 7.42
CA GLY A 160 -7.74 -1.51 7.85
C GLY A 160 -7.57 -0.11 7.27
N TYR A 161 -8.58 0.75 7.43
CA TYR A 161 -8.38 2.18 7.21
C TYR A 161 -7.58 2.78 8.37
N PHE A 162 -6.48 3.50 8.11
CA PHE A 162 -5.72 4.14 9.20
C PHE A 162 -5.68 5.66 9.06
N PHE A 163 -6.23 6.35 10.06
CA PHE A 163 -6.32 7.81 10.11
C PHE A 163 -6.49 8.26 11.57
N THR A 164 -6.04 9.47 11.91
CA THR A 164 -6.17 9.96 13.31
C THR A 164 -7.47 10.72 13.53
N ASP A 165 -8.39 10.14 14.30
CA ASP A 165 -9.59 10.78 14.83
C ASP A 165 -9.75 10.49 16.34
N SER A 166 -9.50 11.49 17.18
CA SER A 166 -9.60 11.36 18.64
C SER A 166 -11.03 11.32 19.17
N SER A 167 -12.03 11.58 18.32
CA SER A 167 -13.45 11.45 18.68
C SER A 167 -13.97 10.02 18.60
N ILE A 168 -13.22 9.13 17.95
CA ILE A 168 -13.56 7.70 17.85
C ILE A 168 -12.82 6.97 18.97
N THR A 169 -13.57 6.25 19.80
CA THR A 169 -13.01 5.44 20.88
C THR A 169 -12.03 4.41 20.32
N GLN A 170 -10.81 4.34 20.87
CA GLN A 170 -9.86 3.28 20.56
C GLN A 170 -10.14 2.03 21.39
N CYS A 171 -9.83 0.85 20.85
CA CYS A 171 -9.98 -0.42 21.56
C CYS A 171 -9.01 -0.51 22.74
N SER A 172 -9.44 -1.11 23.85
CA SER A 172 -8.56 -1.38 25.00
C SER A 172 -7.68 -2.61 24.79
N SER A 173 -8.18 -3.63 24.08
CA SER A 173 -7.48 -4.87 23.74
C SER A 173 -6.79 -4.84 22.38
N GLY A 174 -7.40 -4.19 21.39
CA GLY A 174 -6.83 -4.01 20.04
C GLY A 174 -6.03 -2.73 19.89
N SER A 175 -4.81 -2.69 20.44
CA SER A 175 -3.95 -1.49 20.36
C SER A 175 -3.85 -0.98 18.92
N GLY A 176 -4.16 0.30 18.72
CA GLY A 176 -4.15 0.95 17.40
C GLY A 176 -5.46 0.91 16.63
N PHE A 177 -6.44 0.07 17.00
CA PHE A 177 -7.75 0.01 16.33
C PHE A 177 -8.84 0.84 17.00
N TYR A 178 -9.90 1.14 16.24
CA TYR A 178 -11.09 1.81 16.72
C TYR A 178 -12.18 0.83 17.19
N CYS A 179 -12.83 1.19 18.30
CA CYS A 179 -13.92 0.47 18.93
C CYS A 179 -15.05 1.44 19.34
N PRO A 180 -15.73 2.11 18.38
CA PRO A 180 -16.91 2.89 18.69
C PRO A 180 -18.03 2.00 19.29
N THR A 181 -18.97 2.62 20.01
CA THR A 181 -20.11 1.90 20.63
C THR A 181 -21.16 1.45 19.60
N SER A 182 -21.16 2.05 18.40
CA SER A 182 -21.98 1.66 17.25
C SER A 182 -21.22 1.97 15.96
N PRO A 183 -21.49 1.26 14.84
CA PRO A 183 -20.82 1.53 13.57
C PRO A 183 -20.99 2.98 13.13
N LEU A 184 -19.90 3.61 12.72
CA LEU A 184 -19.89 5.00 12.26
C LEU A 184 -19.83 5.05 10.73
N SER A 185 -20.89 5.56 10.10
CA SER A 185 -20.86 5.88 8.67
C SER A 185 -20.19 7.23 8.46
N LEU A 186 -19.06 7.24 7.75
CA LEU A 186 -18.20 8.40 7.56
C LEU A 186 -17.95 8.66 6.06
N THR A 187 -17.47 9.86 5.77
CA THR A 187 -17.05 10.26 4.42
C THR A 187 -15.73 11.02 4.47
N ALA A 188 -14.95 10.90 3.40
CA ALA A 188 -13.77 11.71 3.14
C ALA A 188 -13.70 12.04 1.64
N ILE A 189 -12.90 13.04 1.27
CA ILE A 189 -12.72 13.46 -0.13
C ILE A 189 -11.29 13.20 -0.53
N ASN A 190 -11.08 12.34 -1.53
CA ASN A 190 -9.78 12.12 -2.14
C ASN A 190 -9.57 13.13 -3.26
N THR A 191 -8.38 13.71 -3.36
CA THR A 191 -8.00 14.71 -4.36
C THR A 191 -6.62 14.39 -4.92
N GLY A 192 -6.51 14.29 -6.25
CA GLY A 192 -5.24 14.11 -6.96
C GLY A 192 -4.54 15.45 -7.25
N GLN A 193 -3.26 15.40 -7.61
CA GLN A 193 -2.50 16.60 -8.02
C GLN A 193 -3.06 17.28 -9.28
N ASN A 194 -3.81 16.54 -10.09
CA ASN A 194 -4.55 17.02 -11.25
C ASN A 194 -5.84 17.78 -10.88
N GLY A 195 -6.16 17.92 -9.59
CA GLY A 195 -7.37 18.59 -9.11
C GLY A 195 -8.65 17.76 -9.19
N SER A 196 -8.58 16.54 -9.75
CA SER A 196 -9.71 15.59 -9.69
C SER A 196 -9.98 15.21 -8.24
N SER A 197 -11.26 15.18 -7.88
CA SER A 197 -11.68 14.82 -6.52
C SER A 197 -12.90 13.90 -6.52
N GLY A 198 -13.03 13.13 -5.45
CA GLY A 198 -14.15 12.21 -5.27
C GLY A 198 -14.42 11.92 -3.80
N THR A 199 -15.71 11.89 -3.44
CA THR A 199 -16.15 11.52 -2.09
C THR A 199 -16.17 10.02 -1.93
N VAL A 200 -15.53 9.53 -0.88
CA VAL A 200 -15.50 8.12 -0.48
C VAL A 200 -16.29 7.97 0.81
N SER A 201 -17.29 7.07 0.78
CA SER A 201 -18.01 6.63 1.97
C SER A 201 -17.39 5.36 2.53
N PHE A 202 -17.26 5.29 3.85
CA PHE A 202 -16.73 4.12 4.56
C PHE A 202 -17.40 3.97 5.93
N VAL A 203 -17.28 2.81 6.54
CA VAL A 203 -17.81 2.51 7.87
C VAL A 203 -16.66 2.15 8.80
N VAL A 204 -16.72 2.67 10.03
CA VAL A 204 -15.84 2.25 11.12
C VAL A 204 -16.64 1.41 12.09
N GLY A 205 -16.34 0.12 12.11
CA GLY A 205 -16.92 -0.86 13.02
C GLY A 205 -16.15 -0.93 14.33
N ASN A 206 -16.65 -1.76 15.24
CA ASN A 206 -15.96 -2.04 16.50
C ASN A 206 -15.01 -3.24 16.29
N ALA A 207 -13.69 -3.00 16.30
CA ALA A 207 -12.71 -4.04 15.98
C ALA A 207 -12.77 -5.24 16.93
N ASP A 208 -12.96 -5.03 18.24
CA ASP A 208 -13.14 -6.11 19.21
C ASP A 208 -14.36 -6.97 18.83
N THR A 209 -15.47 -6.36 18.42
CA THR A 209 -16.65 -7.10 17.98
C THR A 209 -16.37 -7.86 16.69
N LEU A 210 -15.73 -7.24 15.71
CA LEU A 210 -15.38 -7.87 14.43
C LEU A 210 -14.52 -9.12 14.63
N PHE A 211 -13.46 -9.02 15.44
CA PHE A 211 -12.55 -10.14 15.70
C PHE A 211 -13.16 -11.25 16.55
N ASN A 212 -14.15 -10.95 17.40
CA ASN A 212 -14.80 -11.95 18.25
C ASN A 212 -16.08 -12.55 17.66
N THR A 213 -16.71 -11.91 16.67
CA THR A 213 -17.97 -12.41 16.07
C THR A 213 -17.71 -13.66 15.24
N ASP A 214 -16.64 -13.67 14.45
CA ASP A 214 -16.19 -14.84 13.71
C ASP A 214 -14.66 -14.85 13.61
N SER A 215 -14.01 -15.64 14.45
CA SER A 215 -12.55 -15.79 14.47
C SER A 215 -11.98 -16.42 13.19
N SER A 216 -12.83 -16.93 12.29
CA SER A 216 -12.40 -17.44 10.98
C SER A 216 -12.48 -16.40 9.87
N SER A 217 -13.03 -15.21 10.14
CA SER A 217 -13.07 -14.12 9.16
C SER A 217 -11.65 -13.57 8.90
N THR A 218 -11.34 -13.43 7.62
CA THR A 218 -10.03 -13.00 7.12
C THR A 218 -10.07 -11.64 6.42
N ALA A 219 -11.26 -11.15 6.10
CA ALA A 219 -11.48 -9.83 5.50
C ALA A 219 -12.59 -9.06 6.22
N TYR A 220 -12.31 -7.82 6.59
CA TYR A 220 -13.20 -6.95 7.37
C TYR A 220 -13.39 -5.62 6.66
N SER A 221 -14.60 -5.30 6.20
CA SER A 221 -14.88 -4.05 5.46
C SER A 221 -14.89 -2.79 6.34
N GLU A 222 -14.99 -2.96 7.65
CA GLU A 222 -15.20 -1.87 8.61
C GLU A 222 -14.04 -1.68 9.58
N LEU A 223 -12.94 -2.42 9.39
CA LEU A 223 -11.78 -2.33 10.26
C LEU A 223 -11.06 -1.01 10.01
N ALA A 224 -10.87 -0.25 11.09
CA ALA A 224 -10.14 1.01 11.05
C ALA A 224 -9.37 1.25 12.35
N GLY A 225 -8.33 2.06 12.27
CA GLY A 225 -7.47 2.38 13.39
C GLY A 225 -6.78 3.73 13.26
N THR A 226 -5.99 4.07 14.27
CA THR A 226 -5.14 5.26 14.25
C THR A 226 -3.82 4.95 13.55
N THR A 227 -3.29 5.95 12.83
CA THR A 227 -1.94 5.94 12.27
C THR A 227 -1.00 6.82 13.09
N ALA A 228 0.30 6.58 12.98
CA ALA A 228 1.34 7.45 13.54
C ALA A 228 1.57 8.72 12.69
N ASP A 229 1.30 8.67 11.37
CA ASP A 229 1.38 9.86 10.51
C ASP A 229 0.05 10.63 10.52
N SER A 230 -0.03 11.64 11.38
CA SER A 230 -1.19 12.52 11.52
C SER A 230 -1.57 13.33 10.26
N GLN A 231 -0.73 13.32 9.21
CA GLN A 231 -0.97 13.96 7.90
C GLN A 231 -1.43 12.96 6.84
N SER A 232 -1.65 11.70 7.21
CA SER A 232 -2.07 10.63 6.29
C SER A 232 -3.48 10.14 6.58
N PHE A 233 -4.16 9.76 5.51
CA PHE A 233 -5.21 8.75 5.53
C PHE A 233 -4.69 7.57 4.71
N ASP A 234 -4.49 6.43 5.35
CA ASP A 234 -4.17 5.17 4.69
C ASP A 234 -5.48 4.48 4.31
N TRP A 235 -5.76 4.46 3.01
CA TRP A 235 -6.85 3.70 2.43
C TRP A 235 -6.41 2.24 2.25
N GLY A 236 -6.51 1.49 3.35
CA GLY A 236 -6.14 0.08 3.40
C GLY A 236 -7.02 -0.85 2.56
N LEU A 237 -6.78 -2.16 2.65
CA LEU A 237 -7.51 -3.23 1.98
C LEU A 237 -9.06 -3.08 2.00
N PRO A 238 -9.71 -2.61 3.08
CA PRO A 238 -11.15 -2.38 3.06
C PRO A 238 -11.64 -1.41 1.97
N PHE A 239 -10.81 -0.45 1.56
CA PHE A 239 -11.11 0.44 0.44
C PHE A 239 -11.34 -0.34 -0.87
N PHE A 240 -10.57 -1.41 -1.07
CA PHE A 240 -10.56 -2.19 -2.30
C PHE A 240 -11.76 -3.13 -2.42
N PHE A 241 -12.45 -3.45 -1.32
CA PHE A 241 -13.61 -4.33 -1.36
C PHE A 241 -14.77 -3.69 -2.14
N GLY A 242 -15.23 -4.40 -3.17
CA GLY A 242 -16.27 -3.94 -4.09
C GLY A 242 -15.78 -2.89 -5.11
N ARG A 243 -14.46 -2.70 -5.25
CA ARG A 243 -13.87 -1.76 -6.21
C ARG A 243 -12.86 -2.46 -7.11
N THR A 244 -12.71 -1.89 -8.31
CA THR A 244 -11.53 -2.11 -9.14
C THR A 244 -10.63 -0.89 -8.98
N VAL A 245 -9.47 -1.07 -8.36
CA VAL A 245 -8.49 -0.01 -8.13
C VAL A 245 -7.31 -0.20 -9.07
N TYR A 246 -7.00 0.84 -9.82
CA TYR A 246 -5.92 0.87 -10.81
C TYR A 246 -4.71 1.60 -10.23
N THR A 247 -3.52 1.06 -10.45
CA THR A 247 -2.24 1.67 -10.12
C THR A 247 -1.42 1.79 -11.40
N ALA A 248 -1.26 3.02 -11.91
CA ALA A 248 -0.43 3.28 -13.08
C ALA A 248 1.00 3.60 -12.66
N ILE A 249 1.96 3.00 -13.36
CA ILE A 249 3.37 3.10 -13.01
C ILE A 249 3.96 4.39 -13.60
N GLU A 250 4.82 5.05 -12.83
CA GLU A 250 5.55 6.25 -13.23
C GLU A 250 6.24 6.10 -14.59
N GLY A 251 6.20 7.15 -15.40
CA GLY A 251 6.85 7.17 -16.71
C GLY A 251 6.14 6.35 -17.80
N TYR A 252 5.14 5.53 -17.46
CA TYR A 252 4.30 4.84 -18.43
C TYR A 252 3.02 5.64 -18.72
N THR A 253 2.52 5.54 -19.95
CA THR A 253 1.30 6.22 -20.40
C THR A 253 0.14 5.25 -20.50
N THR A 254 -1.05 5.73 -20.13
CA THR A 254 -2.33 5.04 -20.29
C THR A 254 -3.34 6.01 -20.93
N SER A 255 -4.59 5.57 -21.12
CA SER A 255 -5.69 6.48 -21.51
C SER A 255 -6.04 7.52 -20.44
N GLY A 256 -5.61 7.32 -19.19
CA GLY A 256 -5.81 8.24 -18.07
C GLY A 256 -4.71 9.29 -17.92
N GLY A 257 -3.67 9.24 -18.77
CA GLY A 257 -2.49 10.09 -18.70
C GLY A 257 -1.22 9.32 -18.36
N ALA A 258 -0.13 10.04 -18.11
CA ALA A 258 1.11 9.44 -17.62
C ALA A 258 0.99 9.14 -16.12
N GLY A 259 1.49 7.98 -15.69
CA GLY A 259 1.68 7.68 -14.27
C GLY A 259 2.77 8.55 -13.65
N PRO A 260 2.87 8.61 -12.30
CA PRO A 260 2.12 7.78 -11.35
C PRO A 260 0.72 8.33 -11.01
N TYR A 261 -0.26 7.44 -10.96
CA TYR A 261 -1.62 7.76 -10.51
C TYR A 261 -2.35 6.52 -9.98
N PHE A 262 -3.37 6.78 -9.16
CA PHE A 262 -4.42 5.79 -8.84
C PHE A 262 -5.72 6.13 -9.58
N ALA A 263 -6.51 5.13 -9.93
CA ALA A 263 -7.88 5.36 -10.42
C ALA A 263 -8.85 4.33 -9.84
N TYR A 264 -10.12 4.72 -9.70
CA TYR A 264 -11.22 3.89 -9.24
C TYR A 264 -12.57 4.55 -9.53
#